data_AF-A0A4Z0H654-F1
#
_entry.id   AF-A0A4Z0H654-F1
#
_cell.length_a   1.000
_cell.length_b   1.000
_cell.length_c   1.000
_cell.angle_alpha   90.00
_cell.angle_beta   90.00
_cell.angle_gamma   90.00
#
_symmetry.space_group_name_H-M   'P 1'
#
loop_
_entity.id
_entity.type
_entity.pdbx_description
1 polymer ?
#
loop_
_entity_poly.entity_id
_entity_poly.type
_entity_poly.pdbx_seq_one_letter_code
_entity_poly.pdbx_strand_id
1 'polypeptide(L)'
;MTTDINTWGLIISIIGTFVTILSFVFTLIIAKNARLIRRNLTKKHKQAKYKKSKKTIILQMTTSYQLLKDDGFLDGKELDESIIALTSYKDLLGRKTKRKLKSLKKLIDGYQHPAPTDVKKKVRKLLYELIHRLENEFDENIEYSKEITK
;
A
#
# COMPACT_ATOMS: atom_id res chain seq x y z
N MET A 1 71.50 0.64 7.86
CA MET A 1 70.39 -0.33 7.74
C MET A 1 69.15 0.24 8.43
N THR A 2 68.44 1.16 7.79
CA THR A 2 67.19 1.78 8.32
C THR A 2 66.12 1.96 7.24
N THR A 3 66.47 1.68 5.99
CA THR A 3 65.57 1.75 4.82
C THR A 3 64.59 0.58 4.75
N ASP A 4 64.96 -0.60 5.26
CA ASP A 4 64.12 -1.80 5.13
C ASP A 4 62.88 -1.76 6.05
N ILE A 5 63.02 -1.33 7.31
CA ILE A 5 61.92 -1.30 8.29
C ILE A 5 60.83 -0.29 7.88
N ASN A 6 61.23 0.87 7.35
CA ASN A 6 60.29 1.91 6.91
C ASN A 6 59.54 1.50 5.63
N THR A 7 60.15 0.70 4.76
CA THR A 7 59.54 0.24 3.51
C THR A 7 58.46 -0.81 3.78
N TRP A 8 58.71 -1.76 4.69
CA TRP A 8 57.70 -2.74 5.11
C TRP A 8 56.50 -2.10 5.83
N GLY A 9 56.75 -1.09 6.68
CA GLY A 9 55.68 -0.33 7.33
C GLY A 9 54.76 0.41 6.35
N LEU A 10 55.33 0.99 5.30
CA LEU A 10 54.59 1.63 4.21
C LEU A 10 53.75 0.63 3.40
N ILE A 11 54.32 -0.53 3.06
CA ILE A 11 53.62 -1.60 2.33
C ILE A 11 52.42 -2.12 3.14
N ILE A 12 52.60 -2.37 4.43
CA ILE A 12 51.51 -2.83 5.32
C ILE A 12 50.40 -1.78 5.42
N SER A 13 50.76 -0.50 5.52
CA SER A 13 49.78 0.61 5.56
C SER A 13 48.97 0.73 4.26
N ILE A 14 49.62 0.57 3.10
CA ILE A 14 48.95 0.57 1.79
C ILE A 14 47.96 -0.60 1.68
N ILE A 15 48.39 -1.81 2.07
CA ILE A 15 47.54 -3.00 2.07
C ILE A 15 46.35 -2.82 3.03
N GLY A 16 46.59 -2.32 4.25
CA GLY A 16 45.54 -2.06 5.23
C GLY A 16 44.52 -1.02 4.76
N THR A 17 44.98 0.05 4.10
CA THR A 17 44.11 1.06 3.51
C THR A 17 43.28 0.48 2.36
N PHE A 18 43.88 -0.35 1.52
CA PHE A 18 43.19 -1.03 0.42
C PHE A 18 42.11 -1.99 0.91
N VAL A 19 42.41 -2.79 1.94
CA VAL A 19 41.41 -3.68 2.59
C VAL A 19 40.28 -2.85 3.18
N THR A 20 40.57 -1.73 3.84
CA THR A 20 39.56 -0.84 4.43
C THR A 20 38.63 -0.24 3.36
N ILE A 21 39.21 0.22 2.24
CA ILE A 21 38.44 0.73 1.10
C ILE A 21 37.56 -0.37 0.50
N LEU A 22 38.10 -1.58 0.30
CA LEU A 22 37.31 -2.72 -0.18
C LEU A 22 36.17 -3.07 0.76
N SER A 23 36.44 -3.17 2.07
CA SER A 23 35.42 -3.43 3.09
C SER A 23 34.34 -2.35 3.10
N PHE A 24 34.70 -1.09 2.91
CA PHE A 24 33.74 0.00 2.81
C PHE A 24 32.85 -0.12 1.57
N VAL A 25 33.42 -0.43 0.41
CA VAL A 25 32.67 -0.66 -0.84
C VAL A 25 31.70 -1.84 -0.70
N PHE A 26 32.15 -2.97 -0.15
CA PHE A 26 31.29 -4.13 0.12
C PHE A 26 30.15 -3.79 1.11
N THR A 27 30.45 -3.03 2.16
CA THR A 27 29.44 -2.57 3.13
C THR A 27 28.36 -1.72 2.45
N LEU A 28 28.75 -0.82 1.54
CA LEU A 28 27.80 -0.02 0.76
C LEU A 28 26.92 -0.89 -0.16
N ILE A 29 27.48 -1.92 -0.78
CA ILE A 29 26.74 -2.87 -1.63
C ILE A 29 25.73 -3.66 -0.78
N ILE A 30 26.16 -4.22 0.35
CA ILE A 30 25.29 -4.97 1.26
C ILE A 30 24.16 -4.08 1.79
N ALA A 31 24.46 -2.84 2.18
CA ALA A 31 23.45 -1.89 2.66
C ALA A 31 22.40 -1.57 1.59
N LYS A 32 22.81 -1.40 0.32
CA LYS A 32 21.88 -1.20 -0.81
C LYS A 32 21.00 -2.43 -1.03
N ASN A 33 21.57 -3.63 -1.03
CA ASN A 33 20.83 -4.88 -1.22
C ASN A 33 19.87 -5.17 -0.07
N ALA A 34 20.28 -4.95 1.18
CA ALA A 34 19.42 -5.08 2.36
C ALA A 34 18.21 -4.12 2.30
N ARG A 35 18.41 -2.88 1.84
CA ARG A 35 17.29 -1.94 1.59
C ARG A 35 16.33 -2.46 0.53
N LEU A 36 16.85 -3.08 -0.53
CA LEU A 36 16.03 -3.63 -1.62
C LEU A 36 15.21 -4.85 -1.14
N ILE A 37 15.84 -5.77 -0.41
CA ILE A 37 15.17 -6.93 0.21
C ILE A 37 14.09 -6.47 1.20
N ARG A 38 14.41 -5.53 2.09
CA ARG A 38 13.45 -4.98 3.07
C ARG A 38 12.26 -4.31 2.38
N ARG A 39 12.48 -3.58 1.29
CA ARG A 39 11.40 -2.98 0.48
C ARG A 39 10.51 -4.07 -0.12
N ASN A 40 11.09 -5.13 -0.69
CA ASN A 40 10.33 -6.22 -1.29
C ASN A 40 9.51 -7.00 -0.25
N LEU A 41 10.10 -7.32 0.90
CA LEU A 41 9.39 -7.96 2.02
C LEU A 41 8.24 -7.10 2.54
N THR A 42 8.48 -5.79 2.69
CA THR A 42 7.43 -4.84 3.12
C THR A 42 6.30 -4.76 2.10
N LYS A 43 6.61 -4.72 0.80
CA LYS A 43 5.60 -4.74 -0.27
C LYS A 43 4.76 -6.02 -0.23
N LYS A 44 5.40 -7.19 -0.15
CA LYS A 44 4.70 -8.49 -0.04
C LYS A 44 3.81 -8.56 1.20
N HIS A 45 4.32 -8.14 2.36
CA HIS A 45 3.54 -8.11 3.59
C HIS A 45 2.35 -7.16 3.51
N LYS A 46 2.54 -5.94 2.96
CA LYS A 46 1.44 -4.99 2.73
C LYS A 46 0.38 -5.55 1.79
N GLN A 47 0.77 -6.23 0.72
CA GLN A 47 -0.17 -6.87 -0.22
C GLN A 47 -0.96 -8.01 0.46
N ALA A 48 -0.31 -8.86 1.25
CA ALA A 48 -0.97 -9.94 1.99
C ALA A 48 -1.96 -9.39 3.02
N LYS A 49 -1.56 -8.37 3.77
CA LYS A 49 -2.44 -7.68 4.75
C LYS A 49 -3.63 -7.03 4.06
N TYR A 50 -3.39 -6.34 2.94
CA TYR A 50 -4.44 -5.76 2.11
C TYR A 50 -5.43 -6.82 1.62
N LYS A 51 -4.98 -7.99 1.14
CA LYS A 51 -5.87 -9.07 0.70
C LYS A 51 -6.86 -9.48 1.79
N LYS A 52 -6.38 -9.62 3.03
CA LYS A 52 -7.21 -9.98 4.18
C LYS A 52 -8.18 -8.85 4.53
N SER A 53 -7.68 -7.62 4.69
CA SER A 53 -8.50 -6.46 5.05
C SER A 53 -9.54 -6.12 3.99
N LYS A 54 -9.21 -6.24 2.69
CA LYS A 54 -10.09 -5.91 1.58
C LYS A 54 -11.39 -6.70 1.62
N LYS A 55 -11.35 -8.01 1.88
CA LYS A 55 -12.57 -8.84 1.98
C LYS A 55 -13.50 -8.31 3.06
N THR A 56 -12.94 -7.97 4.23
CA THR A 56 -13.70 -7.38 5.33
C THR A 56 -14.29 -6.03 4.95
N ILE A 57 -13.52 -5.16 4.28
CA ILE A 57 -14.00 -3.84 3.88
C ILE A 57 -15.07 -3.94 2.79
N ILE A 58 -14.93 -4.85 1.82
CA ILE A 58 -15.96 -5.13 0.82
C ILE A 58 -17.25 -5.58 1.51
N LEU A 59 -17.15 -6.51 2.48
CA LEU A 59 -18.30 -6.97 3.24
C LEU A 59 -19.00 -5.81 3.97
N GLN A 60 -18.25 -4.97 4.69
CA GLN A 60 -18.79 -3.79 5.37
C GLN A 60 -19.48 -2.83 4.39
N MET A 61 -18.83 -2.51 3.26
CA MET A 61 -19.43 -1.65 2.24
C MET A 61 -20.68 -2.26 1.61
N THR A 62 -20.71 -3.58 1.42
CA THR A 62 -21.90 -4.31 0.92
C THR A 62 -23.03 -4.25 1.94
N THR A 63 -22.74 -4.40 3.23
CA THR A 63 -23.73 -4.23 4.30
C THR A 63 -24.29 -2.80 4.30
N SER A 64 -23.44 -1.78 4.27
CA SER A 64 -23.89 -0.38 4.19
C SER A 64 -24.69 -0.10 2.91
N TYR A 65 -24.35 -0.75 1.79
CA TYR A 65 -25.12 -0.68 0.55
C TYR A 65 -26.51 -1.31 0.70
N GLN A 66 -26.62 -2.47 1.34
CA GLN A 66 -27.89 -3.17 1.60
C GLN A 66 -28.79 -2.34 2.54
N LEU A 67 -28.25 -1.87 3.66
CA LEU A 67 -28.98 -0.97 4.59
C LEU A 67 -29.50 0.28 3.88
N LEU A 68 -28.69 0.87 2.99
CA LEU A 68 -29.10 2.03 2.21
C LEU A 68 -30.13 1.69 1.14
N LYS A 69 -30.08 0.48 0.57
CA LYS A 69 -30.97 0.01 -0.50
C LYS A 69 -32.35 -0.33 0.05
N ASP A 70 -32.38 -1.11 1.12
CA ASP A 70 -33.57 -1.78 1.63
C ASP A 70 -34.24 -0.93 2.73
N ASP A 71 -33.46 -0.40 3.67
CA ASP A 71 -33.98 0.39 4.81
C ASP A 71 -33.90 1.90 4.59
N GLY A 72 -33.23 2.34 3.52
CA GLY A 72 -32.96 3.76 3.27
C GLY A 72 -32.07 4.40 4.34
N PHE A 73 -31.41 3.59 5.17
CA PHE A 73 -30.53 4.03 6.24
C PHE A 73 -29.11 4.24 5.71
N LEU A 74 -28.53 5.38 6.05
CA LEU A 74 -27.16 5.72 5.67
C LEU A 74 -26.30 5.80 6.93
N ASP A 75 -25.52 4.77 7.22
CA ASP A 75 -24.51 4.83 8.26
C ASP A 75 -23.26 5.54 7.72
N GLY A 76 -23.17 6.85 7.96
CA GLY A 76 -22.02 7.64 7.54
C GLY A 76 -20.73 7.24 8.25
N LYS A 77 -20.82 6.77 9.50
CA LYS A 77 -19.66 6.44 10.33
C LYS A 77 -19.01 5.15 9.85
N GLU A 78 -19.80 4.09 9.67
CA GLU A 78 -19.29 2.80 9.18
C GLU A 78 -18.68 2.93 7.77
N LEU A 79 -19.29 3.76 6.92
CA LEU A 79 -18.75 4.07 5.60
C LEU A 79 -17.44 4.88 5.66
N ASP A 80 -17.31 5.87 6.55
CA ASP A 80 -16.05 6.61 6.70
C ASP A 80 -14.94 5.71 7.26
N GLU A 81 -15.24 4.84 8.21
CA GLU A 81 -14.29 3.83 8.72
C GLU A 81 -13.79 2.91 7.59
N SER A 82 -14.71 2.44 6.74
CA SER A 82 -14.40 1.63 5.56
C SER A 82 -13.52 2.38 4.55
N ILE A 83 -13.78 3.68 4.34
CA ILE A 83 -12.99 4.55 3.45
C ILE A 83 -11.58 4.79 4.02
N ILE A 84 -11.46 5.06 5.32
CA ILE A 84 -10.17 5.25 6.02
C ILE A 84 -9.33 3.97 5.92
N ALA A 85 -9.96 2.81 6.14
CA ALA A 85 -9.31 1.52 6.02
C ALA A 85 -8.76 1.28 4.60
N LEU A 86 -9.53 1.58 3.55
CA LEU A 86 -9.05 1.48 2.16
C LEU A 86 -7.95 2.49 1.83
N THR A 87 -8.05 3.71 2.36
CA THR A 87 -7.07 4.77 2.11
C THR A 87 -5.69 4.41 2.66
N SER A 88 -5.62 3.60 3.73
CA SER A 88 -4.37 3.05 4.26
C SER A 88 -3.62 2.17 3.26
N TYR A 89 -4.32 1.66 2.23
CA TYR A 89 -3.76 0.85 1.15
C TYR A 89 -3.78 1.58 -0.20
N LYS A 90 -3.74 2.93 -0.20
CA LYS A 90 -3.79 3.75 -1.42
C LYS A 90 -2.86 3.26 -2.52
N ASP A 91 -1.65 2.80 -2.21
CA ASP A 91 -0.67 2.40 -3.22
C ASP A 91 -1.11 1.17 -4.03
N LEU A 92 -2.07 0.39 -3.52
CA LEU A 92 -2.63 -0.81 -4.13
C LEU A 92 -3.97 -0.57 -4.84
N LEU A 93 -4.53 0.64 -4.74
CA LEU A 93 -5.81 1.00 -5.36
C LEU A 93 -5.60 1.62 -6.74
N GLY A 94 -6.43 1.22 -7.70
CA GLY A 94 -6.47 1.83 -9.02
C GLY A 94 -6.81 3.31 -8.97
N ARG A 95 -6.37 4.07 -9.98
CA ARG A 95 -6.60 5.53 -10.07
C ARG A 95 -8.10 5.87 -10.02
N LYS A 96 -8.93 5.05 -10.66
CA LYS A 96 -10.40 5.24 -10.68
C LYS A 96 -11.01 4.99 -9.31
N THR A 97 -10.59 3.92 -8.62
CA THR A 97 -11.06 3.58 -7.25
C THR A 97 -10.70 4.67 -6.24
N LYS A 98 -9.48 5.19 -6.29
CA LYS A 98 -9.06 6.37 -5.49
C LYS A 98 -9.96 7.58 -5.69
N ARG A 99 -10.30 7.90 -6.94
CA ARG A 99 -11.19 9.03 -7.26
C ARG A 99 -12.58 8.82 -6.68
N LYS A 100 -13.13 7.60 -6.79
CA LYS A 100 -14.45 7.28 -6.24
C LYS A 100 -14.49 7.30 -4.73
N LEU A 101 -13.46 6.78 -4.05
CA LEU A 101 -13.32 6.91 -2.59
C LEU A 101 -13.34 8.37 -2.15
N LYS A 102 -12.61 9.26 -2.87
CA LYS A 102 -12.62 10.70 -2.57
C LYS A 102 -13.99 11.33 -2.76
N SER A 103 -14.71 10.96 -3.83
CA SER A 103 -16.08 11.45 -4.06
C SER A 103 -17.06 10.94 -3.01
N LEU A 104 -16.95 9.67 -2.62
CA LEU A 104 -17.78 9.07 -1.58
C LEU A 104 -17.54 9.73 -0.22
N LYS A 105 -16.27 9.93 0.16
CA LYS A 105 -15.88 10.64 1.38
C LYS A 105 -16.47 12.05 1.45
N LYS A 106 -16.33 12.82 0.36
CA LYS A 106 -16.91 14.16 0.26
C LYS A 106 -18.43 14.18 0.42
N LEU A 107 -19.11 13.15 -0.08
CA LEU A 107 -20.55 13.05 0.09
C LEU A 107 -20.92 12.74 1.53
N ILE A 108 -20.18 11.86 2.20
CA ILE A 108 -20.41 11.49 3.61
C ILE A 108 -20.11 12.66 4.55
N ASP A 109 -18.98 13.34 4.35
CA ASP A 109 -18.57 14.48 5.17
C ASP A 109 -19.51 15.71 5.00
N GLY A 110 -20.28 15.76 3.92
CA GLY A 110 -21.01 16.94 3.47
C GLY A 110 -22.49 17.03 3.87
N TYR A 111 -23.03 16.08 4.63
CA TYR A 111 -24.44 16.13 5.06
C TYR A 111 -24.61 16.10 6.58
N GLN A 112 -25.69 16.74 7.04
CA GLN A 112 -26.21 16.55 8.39
C GLN A 112 -27.18 15.36 8.40
N HIS A 113 -27.18 14.58 9.48
CA HIS A 113 -28.12 13.48 9.64
C HIS A 113 -29.53 14.01 9.97
N PRO A 114 -30.59 13.56 9.27
CA PRO A 114 -30.60 12.56 8.19
C PRO A 114 -30.23 13.15 6.81
N ALA A 115 -29.43 12.39 6.03
CA ALA A 115 -29.01 12.79 4.69
C ALA A 115 -30.21 12.95 3.71
N PRO A 116 -30.18 13.93 2.79
CA PRO A 116 -31.20 14.08 1.74
C PRO A 116 -31.29 12.85 0.82
N THR A 117 -32.48 12.57 0.29
CA THR A 117 -32.74 11.40 -0.60
C THR A 117 -31.83 11.36 -1.82
N ASP A 118 -31.53 12.52 -2.42
CA ASP A 118 -30.61 12.60 -3.57
C ASP A 118 -29.18 12.21 -3.21
N VAL A 119 -28.74 12.55 -1.99
CA VAL A 119 -27.44 12.16 -1.46
C VAL A 119 -27.41 10.66 -1.23
N LYS A 120 -28.45 10.09 -0.61
CA LYS A 120 -28.60 8.64 -0.42
C LYS A 120 -28.51 7.90 -1.76
N LYS A 121 -29.18 8.38 -2.80
CA LYS A 121 -29.14 7.78 -4.16
C LYS A 121 -27.73 7.84 -4.78
N LYS A 122 -27.04 8.98 -4.65
CA LYS A 122 -25.65 9.15 -5.13
C LYS A 122 -24.67 8.25 -4.39
N VAL A 123 -24.77 8.18 -3.06
CA VAL A 123 -23.96 7.32 -2.21
C VAL A 123 -24.19 5.86 -2.57
N ARG A 124 -25.43 5.42 -2.73
CA ARG A 124 -25.78 4.05 -3.14
C ARG A 124 -25.13 3.66 -4.46
N LYS A 125 -25.23 4.52 -5.48
CA LYS A 125 -24.60 4.29 -6.79
C LYS A 125 -23.07 4.20 -6.66
N LEU A 126 -22.46 5.12 -5.92
CA LEU A 126 -21.00 5.12 -5.73
C LEU A 126 -20.52 3.90 -4.96
N LEU A 127 -21.24 3.46 -3.94
CA LEU A 127 -20.92 2.25 -3.18
C LEU A 127 -20.94 1.02 -4.07
N TYR A 128 -22.02 0.82 -4.83
CA TYR A 128 -22.12 -0.30 -5.78
C TYR A 128 -20.95 -0.32 -6.77
N GLU A 129 -20.66 0.82 -7.39
CA GLU A 129 -19.57 0.93 -8.36
C GLU A 129 -18.17 0.75 -7.74
N LEU A 130 -18.03 1.00 -6.43
CA LEU A 130 -16.77 0.90 -5.71
C LEU A 130 -16.55 -0.53 -5.20
N ILE A 131 -17.60 -1.18 -4.70
CA ILE A 131 -17.62 -2.62 -4.37
C ILE A 131 -17.22 -3.43 -5.60
N HIS A 132 -17.92 -3.24 -6.72
CA HIS A 132 -17.64 -4.01 -7.93
C HIS A 132 -16.21 -3.79 -8.47
N ARG A 133 -15.69 -2.56 -8.36
CA ARG A 133 -14.30 -2.27 -8.73
C ARG A 133 -13.30 -2.91 -7.79
N LEU A 134 -13.57 -2.85 -6.49
CA LEU A 134 -12.72 -3.51 -5.51
C LEU A 134 -12.71 -5.01 -5.78
N GLU A 135 -13.84 -5.64 -6.07
CA GLU A 135 -13.88 -7.05 -6.46
C GLU A 135 -12.97 -7.33 -7.67
N ASN A 136 -13.10 -6.55 -8.75
CA ASN A 136 -12.36 -6.79 -10.00
C ASN A 136 -10.85 -6.42 -9.95
N GLU A 137 -10.44 -5.35 -9.25
CA GLU A 137 -9.03 -4.88 -9.24
C GLU A 137 -8.06 -5.87 -8.57
N PHE A 138 -8.55 -6.95 -7.93
CA PHE A 138 -7.66 -7.99 -7.38
C PHE A 138 -7.31 -9.07 -8.39
N ASP A 139 -8.25 -9.48 -9.24
CA ASP A 139 -8.04 -10.59 -10.15
C ASP A 139 -6.97 -10.21 -11.19
N GLU A 140 -7.04 -8.98 -11.71
CA GLU A 140 -6.03 -8.42 -12.62
C GLU A 140 -4.62 -8.32 -11.97
N ASN A 141 -4.52 -7.96 -10.69
CA ASN A 141 -3.22 -7.85 -10.01
C ASN A 141 -2.61 -9.20 -9.61
N ILE A 142 -3.44 -10.21 -9.32
CA ILE A 142 -2.97 -11.58 -9.06
C ILE A 142 -2.43 -12.20 -10.35
N GLU A 143 -3.09 -11.97 -11.48
CA GLU A 143 -2.74 -12.54 -12.78
C GLU A 143 -1.39 -11.99 -13.28
N TYR A 144 -1.21 -10.66 -13.26
CA TYR A 144 0.08 -10.01 -13.58
C TYR A 144 1.23 -10.49 -12.67
N SER A 145 0.97 -10.72 -11.37
CA SER A 145 2.01 -11.16 -10.44
C SER A 145 2.44 -12.61 -10.70
N LYS A 146 1.53 -13.47 -11.20
CA LYS A 146 1.86 -14.85 -11.58
C LYS A 146 2.68 -14.92 -12.88
N GLU A 147 2.41 -14.03 -13.84
CA GLU A 147 3.18 -13.97 -15.09
C GLU A 147 4.62 -13.49 -14.89
N ILE A 148 4.87 -12.57 -13.96
CA ILE A 148 6.24 -12.07 -13.67
C ILE A 148 7.10 -13.10 -12.89
N THR A 149 6.51 -14.18 -12.39
CA THR A 149 7.21 -15.23 -11.61
C THR A 149 7.48 -16.51 -12.43
N LYS A 150 7.15 -16.54 -13.73
CA LYS A 150 7.60 -17.56 -14.67
C LYS A 150 8.88 -17.11 -15.37
#